data_AF-A0A7X7HSI6-F1
#
_entry.id   AF-A0A7X7HSI6-F1
#
_cell.length_a   1.000
_cell.length_b   1.000
_cell.length_c   1.000
_cell.angle_alpha   90.00
_cell.angle_beta   90.00
_cell.angle_gamma   90.00
#
_symmetry.space_group_name_H-M   'P 1'
#
loop_
_entity.id
_entity.type
_entity.pdbx_description
1 polymer ?
#
loop_
_entity_poly.entity_id
_entity_poly.type
_entity_poly.pdbx_seq_one_letter_code
_entity_poly.pdbx_strand_id
1 'polypeptide(L)'
;FAERDADGEQAEEELVQYARRHGMRLIGPNALGVINTDPTVRMHATFVPVEPLPGRIGLVAQSGVIGAAVVDAARQLGLGISSFVAVGNKADVSSNDLLRYWQDDPNTDVALMYLESYGNPAKFARTARALSMRKPAIAVKVGGEVADSWDHDPENWADDGTASLLLDQTGVVRVENLTQMLYTAGVLAHQPLPEGRRVAVVTNSWGPGWLAVDALSARGLVPLDPIHLDNRAEPEAFAEKLVELYRSDVADSVVVIYAPALESHYRRVGAAIRSAFAQARSEGLSVTTVACMLGEHRTGLLTDPEAGVTVPEFPFPEEAAIALGRVVDYATWRSQEVGQVHELDDDDPALVRARSLVKDWLERHSDQSAIGTEATPAKRMAPQEAIEVLAASGLAPVRLELVTDEDQAVAAANQIGFPVALKATGLERLSKTEAGGVALDVHGDDEVRDAYRRMEHVLGDAMQPAVVQAMAEEGVECRVVVTRHPALGDVLTLGPGGAAFERTGGQVVRLLPLTDADAERVVRDSVLGPLIREMDPSGAAEAALIDLMTRVAALAEALPEISMLRLNPVMLTSRGAAITDVRVTLRPVVVDPRPPVRRL
;
A
#
# COMPACT_ATOMS: atom_id res chain seq x y z
N PHE A 1 5.47 24.19 -19.42
CA PHE A 1 4.86 24.42 -18.10
C PHE A 1 5.81 23.82 -17.08
N ALA A 2 5.38 23.27 -15.95
CA ALA A 2 6.27 22.95 -14.82
C ALA A 2 7.50 22.08 -15.21
N GLU A 3 7.44 21.35 -16.32
CA GLU A 3 8.54 20.55 -16.87
C GLU A 3 9.73 21.37 -17.43
N ARG A 4 9.62 22.69 -17.55
CA ARG A 4 10.65 23.55 -18.14
C ARG A 4 11.48 24.30 -17.10
N ASP A 5 10.80 25.08 -16.26
CA ASP A 5 11.38 26.05 -15.33
C ASP A 5 10.31 26.59 -14.36
N ALA A 6 10.72 27.43 -13.42
CA ALA A 6 9.85 28.05 -12.42
C ALA A 6 8.77 28.97 -13.02
N ASP A 7 9.07 29.68 -14.12
CA ASP A 7 8.07 30.47 -14.85
C ASP A 7 6.98 29.55 -15.43
N GLY A 8 7.39 28.37 -15.91
CA GLY A 8 6.51 27.32 -16.38
C GLY A 8 5.61 26.72 -15.29
N GLU A 9 6.12 26.60 -14.06
CA GLU A 9 5.36 26.18 -12.88
C GLU A 9 4.31 27.23 -12.51
N GLN A 10 4.70 28.51 -12.41
CA GLN A 10 3.76 29.60 -12.13
C GLN A 10 2.65 29.68 -13.20
N ALA A 11 3.00 29.57 -14.48
CA ALA A 11 2.02 29.59 -15.57
C ALA A 11 1.06 28.37 -15.52
N GLU A 12 1.52 27.22 -15.04
CA GLU A 12 0.68 26.04 -14.83
C GLU A 12 -0.34 26.26 -13.71
N GLU A 13 0.11 26.83 -12.59
CA GLU A 13 -0.77 27.18 -11.47
C GLU A 13 -1.84 28.19 -11.89
N GLU A 14 -1.46 29.24 -12.62
CA GLU A 14 -2.39 30.25 -13.13
C GLU A 14 -3.45 29.64 -14.06
N LEU A 15 -3.04 28.72 -14.95
CA LEU A 15 -3.95 28.00 -15.85
C LEU A 15 -4.96 27.16 -15.07
N VAL A 16 -4.50 26.40 -14.08
CA VAL A 16 -5.36 25.59 -13.21
C VAL A 16 -6.33 26.45 -12.41
N GLN A 17 -5.85 27.55 -11.82
CA GLN A 17 -6.70 28.50 -11.09
C GLN A 17 -7.75 29.13 -12.00
N TYR A 18 -7.39 29.48 -13.24
CA TYR A 18 -8.32 30.01 -14.23
C TYR A 18 -9.41 28.99 -14.59
N ALA A 19 -9.04 27.75 -14.90
CA ALA A 19 -10.00 26.69 -15.21
C ALA A 19 -11.00 26.48 -14.06
N ARG A 20 -10.49 26.40 -12.83
CA ARG A 20 -11.31 26.19 -11.62
C ARG A 20 -12.28 27.33 -11.34
N ARG A 21 -11.85 28.60 -11.50
CA ARG A 21 -12.73 29.77 -11.33
C ARG A 21 -13.94 29.74 -12.26
N HIS A 22 -13.87 28.99 -13.35
CA HIS A 22 -14.95 28.84 -14.32
C HIS A 22 -15.64 27.46 -14.25
N GLY A 23 -15.39 26.67 -13.21
CA GLY A 23 -16.00 25.34 -13.04
C GLY A 23 -15.52 24.30 -14.05
N MET A 24 -14.38 24.51 -14.71
CA MET A 24 -13.78 23.57 -15.65
C MET A 24 -12.73 22.68 -14.96
N ARG A 25 -12.53 21.48 -15.52
CA ARG A 25 -11.42 20.58 -15.19
C ARG A 25 -10.40 20.58 -16.33
N LEU A 26 -9.13 20.33 -15.99
CA LEU A 26 -8.03 20.32 -16.96
C LEU A 26 -7.32 18.96 -16.98
N ILE A 27 -7.26 18.33 -18.16
CA ILE A 27 -6.36 17.21 -18.43
C ILE A 27 -5.07 17.79 -19.02
N GLY A 28 -3.92 17.46 -18.41
CA GLY A 28 -2.63 18.06 -18.74
C GLY A 28 -2.17 19.10 -17.71
N PRO A 29 -1.40 20.13 -18.12
CA PRO A 29 -0.91 20.40 -19.49
C PRO A 29 0.11 19.36 -19.97
N ASN A 30 0.67 19.57 -21.17
CA ASN A 30 1.62 18.63 -21.79
C ASN A 30 1.05 17.20 -21.95
N ALA A 31 -0.24 17.11 -22.25
CA ALA A 31 -0.97 15.87 -22.42
C ALA A 31 -1.08 15.49 -23.91
N LEU A 32 -1.07 14.18 -24.20
CA LEU A 32 -1.34 13.68 -25.56
C LEU A 32 -2.81 13.84 -25.97
N GLY A 33 -3.71 13.81 -24.98
CA GLY A 33 -5.15 13.86 -25.16
C GLY A 33 -5.88 12.62 -24.64
N VAL A 34 -7.09 12.39 -25.18
CA VAL A 34 -8.04 11.40 -24.68
C VAL A 34 -8.67 10.59 -25.83
N ILE A 35 -8.91 9.31 -25.58
CA ILE A 35 -9.72 8.44 -26.44
C ILE A 35 -10.85 7.84 -25.59
N ASN A 36 -12.06 7.78 -26.16
CA ASN A 36 -13.19 7.03 -25.63
C ASN A 36 -13.80 6.21 -26.77
N THR A 37 -13.80 4.88 -26.63
CA THR A 37 -14.24 3.94 -27.66
C THR A 37 -15.70 3.53 -27.53
N ASP A 38 -16.44 4.07 -26.55
CA ASP A 38 -17.87 3.82 -26.40
C ASP A 38 -18.57 4.09 -27.74
N PRO A 39 -19.37 3.13 -28.28
CA PRO A 39 -20.01 3.27 -29.58
C PRO A 39 -20.90 4.51 -29.73
N THR A 40 -21.42 5.04 -28.62
CA THR A 40 -22.25 6.25 -28.60
C THR A 40 -21.42 7.53 -28.61
N VAL A 41 -20.18 7.49 -28.12
CA VAL A 41 -19.27 8.65 -28.00
C VAL A 41 -18.27 8.71 -29.15
N ARG A 42 -17.51 7.62 -29.38
CA ARG A 42 -16.48 7.48 -30.43
C ARG A 42 -15.55 8.70 -30.54
N MET A 43 -14.96 9.10 -29.42
CA MET A 43 -14.08 10.27 -29.36
C MET A 43 -12.62 9.86 -29.51
N HIS A 44 -11.93 10.45 -30.48
CA HIS A 44 -10.48 10.34 -30.65
C HIS A 44 -9.85 11.75 -30.64
N ALA A 45 -9.57 12.25 -29.43
CA ALA A 45 -9.03 13.59 -29.20
C ALA A 45 -7.53 13.53 -28.85
N THR A 46 -6.76 12.82 -29.66
CA THR A 46 -5.29 12.77 -29.58
C THR A 46 -4.68 13.20 -30.92
N PHE A 47 -3.42 13.61 -30.92
CA PHE A 47 -2.69 13.97 -32.15
C PHE A 47 -1.72 12.87 -32.64
N VAL A 48 -1.75 11.69 -32.03
CA VAL A 48 -0.95 10.53 -32.44
C VAL A 48 -1.85 9.53 -33.18
N PRO A 49 -1.39 8.93 -34.29
CA PRO A 49 -2.18 7.97 -35.06
C PRO A 49 -2.20 6.59 -34.39
N VAL A 50 -2.84 6.50 -33.23
CA VAL A 50 -3.20 5.23 -32.60
C VAL A 50 -4.66 4.91 -32.88
N GLU A 51 -4.97 3.63 -33.08
CA GLU A 51 -6.32 3.17 -33.33
C GLU A 51 -6.66 2.02 -32.35
N PRO A 52 -7.24 2.31 -31.18
CA PRO A 52 -7.60 1.25 -30.24
C PRO A 52 -8.69 0.33 -30.80
N LEU A 53 -8.64 -0.95 -30.44
CA LEU A 53 -9.82 -1.82 -30.50
C LEU A 53 -10.80 -1.38 -29.41
N PRO A 54 -12.11 -1.24 -29.67
CA PRO A 54 -13.09 -1.06 -28.61
C PRO A 54 -13.08 -2.25 -27.64
N GLY A 55 -13.15 -1.97 -26.34
CA GLY A 55 -13.24 -3.01 -25.32
C GLY A 55 -13.43 -2.42 -23.93
N ARG A 56 -12.96 -3.14 -22.91
CA ARG A 56 -13.31 -2.90 -21.51
C ARG A 56 -12.11 -2.58 -20.63
N ILE A 57 -10.98 -2.19 -21.23
CA ILE A 57 -9.74 -1.85 -20.51
C ILE A 57 -9.56 -0.32 -20.51
N GLY A 58 -9.53 0.29 -19.32
CA GLY A 58 -9.18 1.69 -19.16
C GLY A 58 -7.66 1.85 -19.05
N LEU A 59 -7.08 2.86 -19.69
CA LEU A 59 -5.64 3.14 -19.66
C LEU A 59 -5.39 4.60 -19.27
N VAL A 60 -4.55 4.81 -18.25
CA VAL A 60 -3.95 6.11 -17.94
C VAL A 60 -2.44 6.01 -18.07
N ALA A 61 -1.85 6.99 -18.75
CA ALA A 61 -0.40 7.12 -18.84
C ALA A 61 0.05 8.56 -18.60
N GLN A 62 1.09 8.74 -17.80
CA GLN A 62 1.72 10.05 -17.61
C GLN A 62 2.53 10.43 -18.86
N SER A 63 3.32 9.50 -19.39
CA SER A 63 3.94 9.62 -20.70
C SER A 63 2.97 9.30 -21.84
N GLY A 64 2.69 10.28 -22.70
CA GLY A 64 1.84 10.11 -23.88
C GLY A 64 2.38 9.11 -24.90
N VAL A 65 3.69 9.10 -25.13
CA VAL A 65 4.35 8.17 -26.08
C VAL A 65 4.24 6.74 -25.60
N ILE A 66 4.46 6.50 -24.30
CA ILE A 66 4.30 5.17 -23.70
C ILE A 66 2.83 4.75 -23.76
N GLY A 67 1.90 5.62 -23.42
CA GLY A 67 0.47 5.34 -23.52
C GLY A 67 0.06 4.92 -24.93
N ALA A 68 0.51 5.65 -25.95
CA ALA A 68 0.27 5.31 -27.36
C ALA A 68 0.85 3.94 -27.74
N ALA A 69 2.06 3.61 -27.29
CA ALA A 69 2.68 2.31 -27.51
C ALA A 69 1.90 1.17 -26.84
N VAL A 70 1.36 1.39 -25.62
CA VAL A 70 0.52 0.42 -24.92
C VAL A 70 -0.80 0.21 -25.67
N VAL A 71 -1.42 1.26 -26.21
CA VAL A 71 -2.64 1.13 -27.04
C VAL A 71 -2.39 0.29 -28.29
N ASP A 72 -1.27 0.51 -28.99
CA ASP A 72 -0.94 -0.27 -30.19
C ASP A 72 -0.62 -1.74 -29.83
N ALA A 73 0.18 -1.98 -28.78
CA ALA A 73 0.48 -3.32 -28.32
C ALA A 73 -0.77 -4.07 -27.83
N ALA A 74 -1.69 -3.39 -27.14
CA ALA A 74 -2.99 -3.93 -26.75
C ALA A 74 -3.80 -4.37 -27.98
N ARG A 75 -3.87 -3.53 -29.03
CA ARG A 75 -4.50 -3.89 -30.31
C ARG A 75 -3.87 -5.13 -30.93
N GLN A 76 -2.53 -5.23 -30.93
CA GLN A 76 -1.82 -6.39 -31.50
C GLN A 76 -2.14 -7.69 -30.76
N LEU A 77 -2.37 -7.61 -29.45
CA LEU A 77 -2.80 -8.74 -28.61
C LEU A 77 -4.32 -8.98 -28.65
N GLY A 78 -5.10 -8.14 -29.30
CA GLY A 78 -6.57 -8.23 -29.32
C GLY A 78 -7.26 -7.67 -28.07
N LEU A 79 -6.53 -6.96 -27.21
CA LEU A 79 -7.05 -6.32 -26.00
C LEU A 79 -7.72 -4.98 -26.35
N GLY A 80 -9.01 -4.87 -26.06
CA GLY A 80 -9.79 -3.68 -26.38
C GLY A 80 -9.80 -2.64 -25.25
N ILE A 81 -9.58 -1.38 -25.63
CA ILE A 81 -9.54 -0.21 -24.74
C ILE A 81 -10.94 0.41 -24.63
N SER A 82 -11.41 0.73 -23.43
CA SER A 82 -12.63 1.51 -23.19
C SER A 82 -12.34 3.01 -23.27
N SER A 83 -11.27 3.44 -22.61
CA SER A 83 -10.80 4.82 -22.57
C SER A 83 -9.29 4.87 -22.41
N PHE A 84 -8.64 5.84 -23.07
CA PHE A 84 -7.23 6.15 -22.90
C PHE A 84 -7.08 7.62 -22.54
N VAL A 85 -6.37 7.91 -21.45
CA VAL A 85 -6.12 9.28 -21.00
C VAL A 85 -4.61 9.46 -20.77
N ALA A 86 -3.99 10.28 -21.61
CA ALA A 86 -2.61 10.71 -21.40
C ALA A 86 -2.63 12.00 -20.56
N VAL A 87 -2.28 11.90 -19.28
CA VAL A 87 -2.48 13.01 -18.32
C VAL A 87 -1.36 14.05 -18.33
N GLY A 88 -0.22 13.77 -18.94
CA GLY A 88 0.91 14.70 -18.98
C GLY A 88 1.34 15.13 -17.57
N ASN A 89 1.47 16.45 -17.37
CA ASN A 89 1.85 17.06 -16.09
C ASN A 89 0.81 16.87 -14.98
N LYS A 90 -0.40 16.39 -15.28
CA LYS A 90 -1.46 16.04 -14.31
C LYS A 90 -1.76 17.14 -13.27
N ALA A 91 -1.74 18.41 -13.70
CA ALA A 91 -1.88 19.58 -12.83
C ALA A 91 -3.26 19.70 -12.16
N ASP A 92 -4.31 19.13 -12.78
CA ASP A 92 -5.66 19.09 -12.19
C ASP A 92 -6.33 17.71 -12.22
N VAL A 93 -6.47 17.09 -13.41
CA VAL A 93 -6.94 15.70 -13.52
C VAL A 93 -5.75 14.74 -13.43
N SER A 94 -5.85 13.77 -12.53
CA SER A 94 -4.81 12.79 -12.25
C SER A 94 -5.32 11.35 -12.40
N SER A 95 -4.42 10.37 -12.23
CA SER A 95 -4.79 8.95 -12.14
C SER A 95 -5.82 8.68 -11.03
N ASN A 96 -5.80 9.45 -9.94
CA ASN A 96 -6.77 9.32 -8.84
C ASN A 96 -8.19 9.63 -9.29
N ASP A 97 -8.37 10.63 -10.16
CA ASP A 97 -9.67 10.98 -10.70
C ASP A 97 -10.18 9.87 -11.64
N LEU A 98 -9.28 9.29 -12.46
CA LEU A 98 -9.63 8.22 -13.40
C LEU A 98 -9.95 6.89 -12.73
N LEU A 99 -9.24 6.54 -11.65
CA LEU A 99 -9.57 5.38 -10.82
C LEU A 99 -11.02 5.47 -10.30
N ARG A 100 -11.45 6.67 -9.86
CA ARG A 100 -12.85 6.90 -9.44
C ARG A 100 -13.82 6.83 -10.62
N TYR A 101 -13.48 7.42 -11.75
CA TYR A 101 -14.31 7.34 -12.95
C TYR A 101 -14.54 5.88 -13.35
N TRP A 102 -13.48 5.07 -13.44
CA TRP A 102 -13.60 3.66 -13.79
C TRP A 102 -14.26 2.79 -12.72
N GLN A 103 -14.24 3.21 -11.45
CA GLN A 103 -14.94 2.48 -10.39
C GLN A 103 -16.44 2.34 -10.68
N ASP A 104 -17.05 3.37 -11.25
CA ASP A 104 -18.50 3.42 -11.53
C ASP A 104 -18.85 3.25 -13.02
N ASP A 105 -17.88 3.31 -13.93
CA ASP A 105 -18.09 3.10 -15.36
C ASP A 105 -18.40 1.62 -15.70
N PRO A 106 -19.59 1.26 -16.18
CA PRO A 106 -19.94 -0.12 -16.53
C PRO A 106 -19.21 -0.64 -17.78
N ASN A 107 -18.55 0.25 -18.55
CA ASN A 107 -17.81 -0.11 -19.75
C ASN A 107 -16.33 -0.40 -19.51
N THR A 108 -15.85 -0.27 -18.27
CA THR A 108 -14.46 -0.56 -17.89
C THR A 108 -14.41 -1.65 -16.81
N ASP A 109 -13.69 -2.74 -17.07
CA ASP A 109 -13.50 -3.87 -16.14
C ASP A 109 -12.09 -3.95 -15.58
N VAL A 110 -11.08 -3.50 -16.34
CA VAL A 110 -9.67 -3.54 -15.93
C VAL A 110 -9.05 -2.15 -16.12
N ALA A 111 -8.32 -1.67 -15.11
CA ALA A 111 -7.60 -0.40 -15.19
C ALA A 111 -6.09 -0.64 -15.35
N LEU A 112 -5.48 -0.01 -16.36
CA LEU A 112 -4.04 -0.01 -16.60
C LEU A 112 -3.46 1.37 -16.29
N MET A 113 -2.34 1.38 -15.57
CA MET A 113 -1.68 2.60 -15.13
C MET A 113 -0.19 2.56 -15.44
N TYR A 114 0.28 3.53 -16.22
CA TYR A 114 1.70 3.87 -16.28
C TYR A 114 1.97 5.09 -15.39
N LEU A 115 2.68 4.87 -14.29
CA LEU A 115 2.87 5.85 -13.22
C LEU A 115 4.34 6.26 -13.10
N GLU A 116 4.62 7.56 -13.23
CA GLU A 116 5.93 8.13 -12.88
C GLU A 116 5.91 8.64 -11.43
N SER A 117 4.80 9.25 -10.99
CA SER A 117 4.52 9.48 -9.55
C SER A 117 3.04 9.30 -9.19
N TYR A 118 2.76 9.04 -7.91
CA TYR A 118 1.41 8.82 -7.39
C TYR A 118 0.57 10.11 -7.24
N GLY A 119 1.21 11.29 -7.33
CA GLY A 119 0.57 12.55 -6.97
C GLY A 119 0.38 12.62 -5.45
N ASN A 120 -0.87 12.64 -4.97
CA ASN A 120 -1.17 12.49 -3.56
C ASN A 120 -1.25 10.99 -3.19
N PRO A 121 -0.27 10.42 -2.47
CA PRO A 121 -0.19 8.97 -2.27
C PRO A 121 -1.30 8.42 -1.37
N ALA A 122 -1.71 9.15 -0.33
CA ALA A 122 -2.82 8.75 0.55
C ALA A 122 -4.17 8.73 -0.19
N LYS A 123 -4.40 9.68 -1.10
CA LYS A 123 -5.59 9.69 -1.97
C LYS A 123 -5.52 8.57 -3.00
N PHE A 124 -4.34 8.31 -3.55
CA PHE A 124 -4.11 7.20 -4.47
C PHE A 124 -4.40 5.87 -3.79
N ALA A 125 -3.82 5.61 -2.61
CA ALA A 125 -3.98 4.35 -1.90
C ALA A 125 -5.45 4.04 -1.61
N ARG A 126 -6.19 5.01 -1.05
CA ARG A 126 -7.63 4.88 -0.79
C ARG A 126 -8.44 4.60 -2.05
N THR A 127 -8.18 5.35 -3.13
CA THR A 127 -8.95 5.22 -4.37
C THR A 127 -8.61 3.94 -5.12
N ALA A 128 -7.34 3.57 -5.18
CA ALA A 128 -6.85 2.35 -5.80
C ALA A 128 -7.41 1.12 -5.07
N ARG A 129 -7.36 1.09 -3.73
CA ARG A 129 -7.95 0.02 -2.93
C ARG A 129 -9.44 -0.14 -3.20
N ALA A 130 -10.19 0.96 -3.20
CA ALA A 130 -11.62 0.95 -3.48
C ALA A 130 -11.95 0.39 -4.88
N LEU A 131 -11.16 0.76 -5.91
CA LEU A 131 -11.29 0.18 -7.23
C LEU A 131 -10.95 -1.31 -7.22
N SER A 132 -9.77 -1.69 -6.71
CA SER A 132 -9.22 -3.05 -6.71
C SER A 132 -10.13 -4.10 -6.05
N MET A 133 -10.94 -3.71 -5.07
CA MET A 133 -11.96 -4.59 -4.46
C MET A 133 -13.05 -5.00 -5.46
N ARG A 134 -13.38 -4.13 -6.41
CA ARG A 134 -14.45 -4.31 -7.41
C ARG A 134 -13.91 -4.77 -8.76
N LYS A 135 -12.81 -4.17 -9.21
CA LYS A 135 -12.24 -4.28 -10.55
C LYS A 135 -10.71 -4.30 -10.46
N PRO A 136 -10.03 -5.21 -11.17
CA PRO A 136 -8.57 -5.27 -11.16
C PRO A 136 -7.93 -3.98 -11.70
N ALA A 137 -6.86 -3.56 -11.03
CA ALA A 137 -5.99 -2.48 -11.46
C ALA A 137 -4.55 -2.99 -11.59
N ILE A 138 -3.85 -2.60 -12.65
CA ILE A 138 -2.50 -3.04 -12.97
C ILE A 138 -1.62 -1.81 -13.16
N ALA A 139 -0.45 -1.78 -12.53
CA ALA A 139 0.45 -0.65 -12.62
C ALA A 139 1.88 -1.04 -13.00
N VAL A 140 2.45 -0.28 -13.94
CA VAL A 140 3.89 -0.14 -14.11
C VAL A 140 4.30 1.18 -13.44
N LYS A 141 5.07 1.09 -12.35
CA LYS A 141 5.68 2.24 -11.68
C LYS A 141 7.13 2.38 -12.15
N VAL A 142 7.48 3.54 -12.68
CA VAL A 142 8.86 3.89 -13.09
C VAL A 142 9.44 4.98 -12.19
N GLY A 143 10.77 5.07 -12.09
CA GLY A 143 11.47 6.07 -11.27
C GLY A 143 11.38 5.79 -9.77
N GLY A 144 12.16 4.81 -9.28
CA GLY A 144 12.41 4.62 -7.84
C GLY A 144 13.08 5.84 -7.20
N GLU A 145 13.08 5.89 -5.86
CA GLU A 145 13.40 6.93 -4.84
C GLU A 145 14.16 8.23 -5.18
N VAL A 146 14.82 8.37 -6.32
CA VAL A 146 15.64 9.54 -6.72
C VAL A 146 14.82 10.80 -7.01
N ALA A 147 13.51 10.69 -7.23
CA ALA A 147 12.66 11.85 -7.52
C ALA A 147 12.20 12.63 -6.26
N ASP A 148 12.32 12.05 -5.05
CA ASP A 148 11.73 12.61 -3.82
C ASP A 148 12.74 12.82 -2.67
N SER A 149 14.04 12.62 -2.88
CA SER A 149 15.06 12.79 -1.83
C SER A 149 15.62 14.22 -1.74
N TRP A 150 14.79 15.14 -1.24
CA TRP A 150 15.29 16.37 -0.62
C TRP A 150 15.40 16.16 0.89
N ASP A 151 16.63 15.90 1.30
CA ASP A 151 17.22 16.11 2.63
C ASP A 151 16.23 16.19 3.81
N HIS A 152 16.11 15.11 4.59
CA HIS A 152 16.13 15.10 6.07
C HIS A 152 15.97 13.65 6.58
N ASP A 153 16.90 13.24 7.45
CA ASP A 153 17.06 11.91 8.07
C ASP A 153 15.75 11.34 8.67
N PRO A 154 15.26 10.19 8.17
CA PRO A 154 14.06 9.54 8.69
C PRO A 154 14.35 8.19 9.38
N GLU A 155 15.60 7.98 9.85
CA GLU A 155 16.17 6.75 10.42
C GLU A 155 15.71 5.45 9.71
N ASN A 156 16.38 5.21 8.57
CA ASN A 156 16.45 3.96 7.80
C ASN A 156 15.15 3.41 7.21
N TRP A 157 14.73 4.01 6.10
CA TRP A 157 13.78 3.41 5.18
C TRP A 157 14.58 2.56 4.20
N ALA A 158 14.16 1.32 3.97
CA ALA A 158 14.87 0.41 3.08
C ALA A 158 14.64 0.80 1.61
N ASP A 159 15.74 1.10 0.91
CA ASP A 159 15.95 1.68 -0.44
C ASP A 159 15.13 1.13 -1.64
N ASP A 160 14.22 0.16 -1.45
CA ASP A 160 13.44 -0.44 -2.56
C ASP A 160 12.04 -0.98 -2.15
N GLY A 161 11.77 -1.15 -0.85
CA GLY A 161 10.52 -1.74 -0.34
C GLY A 161 9.31 -0.79 -0.43
N THR A 162 9.57 0.51 -0.47
CA THR A 162 8.61 1.60 -0.27
C THR A 162 7.53 1.66 -1.35
N ALA A 163 7.90 1.59 -2.64
CA ALA A 163 6.94 1.58 -3.74
C ALA A 163 6.17 0.25 -3.86
N SER A 164 6.76 -0.86 -3.42
CA SER A 164 6.06 -2.16 -3.37
C SER A 164 4.97 -2.11 -2.32
N LEU A 165 5.31 -1.63 -1.13
CA LEU A 165 4.41 -1.56 0.01
C LEU A 165 3.08 -0.85 -0.33
N LEU A 166 3.16 0.28 -1.04
CA LEU A 166 1.95 1.02 -1.42
C LEU A 166 1.04 0.23 -2.36
N LEU A 167 1.58 -0.34 -3.44
CA LEU A 167 0.76 -1.07 -4.40
C LEU A 167 0.21 -2.36 -3.78
N ASP A 168 1.04 -3.08 -3.02
CA ASP A 168 0.69 -4.34 -2.38
C ASP A 168 -0.48 -4.19 -1.38
N GLN A 169 -0.54 -3.08 -0.62
CA GLN A 169 -1.67 -2.82 0.28
C GLN A 169 -2.97 -2.45 -0.45
N THR A 170 -2.87 -1.91 -1.66
CA THR A 170 -4.02 -1.41 -2.43
C THR A 170 -4.64 -2.44 -3.36
N GLY A 171 -4.04 -3.64 -3.45
CA GLY A 171 -4.49 -4.67 -4.39
C GLY A 171 -4.22 -4.34 -5.85
N VAL A 172 -3.46 -3.27 -6.13
CA VAL A 172 -3.00 -2.96 -7.49
C VAL A 172 -1.93 -3.98 -7.86
N VAL A 173 -2.14 -4.66 -8.97
CA VAL A 173 -1.20 -5.63 -9.51
C VAL A 173 0.02 -4.90 -10.08
N ARG A 174 1.10 -4.86 -9.30
CA ARG A 174 2.37 -4.32 -9.76
C ARG A 174 3.03 -5.28 -10.75
N VAL A 175 3.45 -4.74 -11.87
CA VAL A 175 4.26 -5.43 -12.90
C VAL A 175 5.53 -4.65 -13.20
N GLU A 176 6.53 -5.31 -13.75
CA GLU A 176 7.87 -4.72 -13.95
C GLU A 176 7.99 -3.99 -15.29
N ASN A 177 7.17 -4.35 -16.27
CA ASN A 177 7.24 -3.81 -17.62
C ASN A 177 5.89 -3.86 -18.34
N LEU A 178 5.83 -3.23 -19.51
CA LEU A 178 4.61 -3.11 -20.33
C LEU A 178 4.14 -4.47 -20.89
N THR A 179 5.06 -5.40 -21.15
CA THR A 179 4.71 -6.75 -21.61
C THR A 179 3.94 -7.51 -20.54
N GLN A 180 4.46 -7.53 -19.31
CA GLN A 180 3.79 -8.13 -18.16
C GLN A 180 2.45 -7.44 -17.87
N MET A 181 2.35 -6.11 -18.04
CA MET A 181 1.08 -5.37 -17.90
C MET A 181 0.01 -5.94 -18.83
N LEU A 182 0.32 -6.06 -20.12
CA LEU A 182 -0.63 -6.49 -21.14
C LEU A 182 -1.03 -7.95 -20.99
N TYR A 183 -0.07 -8.84 -20.71
CA TYR A 183 -0.38 -10.25 -20.49
C TYR A 183 -1.22 -10.47 -19.23
N THR A 184 -0.89 -9.79 -18.13
CA THR A 184 -1.68 -9.85 -16.89
C THR A 184 -3.08 -9.27 -17.10
N ALA A 185 -3.20 -8.20 -17.89
CA ALA A 185 -4.49 -7.62 -18.30
C ALA A 185 -5.32 -8.62 -19.10
N GLY A 186 -4.70 -9.36 -20.03
CA GLY A 186 -5.38 -10.39 -20.81
C GLY A 186 -6.01 -11.48 -19.94
N VAL A 187 -5.32 -11.91 -18.88
CA VAL A 187 -5.90 -12.87 -17.91
C VAL A 187 -7.04 -12.21 -17.13
N LEU A 188 -6.82 -11.05 -16.52
CA LEU A 188 -7.81 -10.38 -15.67
C LEU A 188 -9.06 -9.91 -16.42
N ALA A 189 -8.95 -9.63 -17.72
CA ALA A 189 -10.07 -9.20 -18.56
C ALA A 189 -10.96 -10.35 -19.03
N HIS A 190 -10.44 -11.59 -19.06
CA HIS A 190 -11.08 -12.69 -19.80
C HIS A 190 -11.21 -14.00 -19.01
N GLN A 191 -10.61 -14.12 -17.84
CA GLN A 191 -10.64 -15.33 -17.02
C GLN A 191 -11.29 -15.08 -15.66
N PRO A 192 -11.93 -16.09 -15.05
CA PRO A 192 -12.30 -16.01 -13.63
C PRO A 192 -11.05 -15.84 -12.75
N LEU A 193 -11.24 -15.38 -11.52
CA LEU A 193 -10.15 -15.37 -10.55
C LEU A 193 -9.95 -16.79 -9.98
N PRO A 194 -8.70 -17.27 -9.86
CA PRO A 194 -8.41 -18.57 -9.27
C PRO A 194 -8.68 -18.56 -7.76
N GLU A 195 -9.20 -19.66 -7.24
CA GLU A 195 -9.52 -19.82 -5.80
C GLU A 195 -8.30 -20.20 -4.96
N GLY A 196 -7.21 -20.62 -5.60
CA GLY A 196 -6.01 -21.07 -4.93
C GLY A 196 -4.78 -21.06 -5.84
N ARG A 197 -3.71 -21.73 -5.36
CA ARG A 197 -2.38 -21.72 -6.00
C ARG A 197 -2.09 -22.99 -6.81
N ARG A 198 -3.01 -23.96 -6.91
CA ARG A 198 -2.79 -25.24 -7.58
C ARG A 198 -2.95 -25.09 -9.09
N VAL A 199 -1.96 -25.55 -9.85
CA VAL A 199 -1.94 -25.38 -11.32
C VAL A 199 -1.74 -26.72 -12.02
N ALA A 200 -2.66 -27.11 -12.90
CA ALA A 200 -2.46 -28.24 -13.79
C ALA A 200 -1.75 -27.79 -15.07
N VAL A 201 -0.75 -28.56 -15.51
CA VAL A 201 -0.06 -28.35 -16.80
C VAL A 201 -0.45 -29.48 -17.74
N VAL A 202 -1.11 -29.15 -18.86
CA VAL A 202 -1.41 -30.09 -19.95
C VAL A 202 -0.49 -29.79 -21.10
N THR A 203 0.30 -30.77 -21.57
CA THR A 203 1.29 -30.55 -22.62
C THR A 203 1.40 -31.75 -23.56
N ASN A 204 1.78 -31.53 -24.81
CA ASN A 204 2.24 -32.59 -25.73
C ASN A 204 3.77 -32.69 -25.83
N SER A 205 4.51 -31.92 -25.03
CA SER A 205 5.97 -31.90 -25.03
C SER A 205 6.54 -31.68 -23.64
N TRP A 206 7.45 -32.57 -23.23
CA TRP A 206 8.07 -32.53 -21.90
C TRP A 206 8.91 -31.28 -21.64
N GLY A 207 9.67 -30.79 -22.63
CA GLY A 207 10.57 -29.65 -22.44
C GLY A 207 9.83 -28.39 -21.95
N PRO A 208 8.87 -27.87 -22.73
CA PRO A 208 8.00 -26.79 -22.30
C PRO A 208 7.16 -27.10 -21.05
N GLY A 209 6.77 -28.37 -20.84
CA GLY A 209 6.07 -28.80 -19.64
C GLY A 209 6.88 -28.56 -18.36
N TRP A 210 8.16 -28.96 -18.35
CA TRP A 210 9.04 -28.73 -17.22
C TRP A 210 9.43 -27.25 -17.04
N LEU A 211 9.62 -26.50 -18.14
CA LEU A 211 9.79 -25.03 -18.06
C LEU A 211 8.61 -24.36 -17.36
N ALA A 212 7.38 -24.82 -17.65
CA ALA A 212 6.19 -24.31 -16.97
C ALA A 212 6.21 -24.64 -15.48
N VAL A 213 6.52 -25.88 -15.09
CA VAL A 213 6.60 -26.30 -13.69
C VAL A 213 7.60 -25.45 -12.91
N ASP A 214 8.80 -25.25 -13.45
CA ASP A 214 9.85 -24.45 -12.81
C ASP A 214 9.42 -22.99 -12.67
N ALA A 215 8.85 -22.39 -13.72
CA ALA A 215 8.40 -21.01 -13.70
C ALA A 215 7.20 -20.78 -12.75
N LEU A 216 6.25 -21.71 -12.71
CA LEU A 216 5.11 -21.68 -11.78
C LEU A 216 5.60 -21.77 -10.33
N SER A 217 6.52 -22.71 -10.04
CA SER A 217 7.11 -22.88 -8.71
C SER A 217 7.87 -21.63 -8.26
N ALA A 218 8.63 -20.99 -9.16
CA ALA A 218 9.34 -19.74 -8.88
C ALA A 218 8.42 -18.56 -8.52
N ARG A 219 7.13 -18.62 -8.92
CA ARG A 219 6.08 -17.65 -8.56
C ARG A 219 5.27 -18.06 -7.32
N GLY A 220 5.71 -19.10 -6.60
CA GLY A 220 5.03 -19.62 -5.43
C GLY A 220 3.69 -20.29 -5.73
N LEU A 221 3.47 -20.72 -6.98
CA LEU A 221 2.35 -21.57 -7.35
C LEU A 221 2.71 -23.05 -7.09
N VAL A 222 1.68 -23.89 -7.01
CA VAL A 222 1.80 -25.33 -6.74
C VAL A 222 1.45 -26.09 -8.01
N PRO A 223 2.41 -26.31 -8.93
CA PRO A 223 2.17 -27.11 -10.11
C PRO A 223 1.94 -28.58 -9.74
N LEU A 224 0.95 -29.21 -10.35
CA LEU A 224 0.75 -30.66 -10.32
C LEU A 224 1.70 -31.36 -11.30
N ASP A 225 1.83 -32.68 -11.18
CA ASP A 225 2.58 -33.47 -12.17
C ASP A 225 2.04 -33.21 -13.59
N PRO A 226 2.90 -32.82 -14.56
CA PRO A 226 2.44 -32.47 -15.90
C PRO A 226 1.75 -33.65 -16.60
N ILE A 227 0.61 -33.35 -17.22
CA ILE A 227 -0.16 -34.31 -18.00
C ILE A 227 0.34 -34.27 -19.44
N HIS A 228 1.02 -35.33 -19.86
CA HIS A 228 1.61 -35.46 -21.18
C HIS A 228 0.71 -36.23 -22.16
N LEU A 229 0.28 -35.59 -23.25
CA LEU A 229 -0.71 -36.14 -24.22
C LEU A 229 -0.12 -36.90 -25.41
N ASP A 230 1.20 -37.08 -25.50
CA ASP A 230 1.95 -37.54 -26.69
C ASP A 230 2.20 -36.43 -27.73
N ASN A 231 3.36 -36.44 -28.39
CA ASN A 231 3.75 -35.40 -29.34
C ASN A 231 2.92 -35.41 -30.66
N ARG A 232 2.12 -36.46 -30.88
CA ARG A 232 1.15 -36.59 -31.98
C ARG A 232 -0.30 -36.43 -31.49
N ALA A 233 -0.52 -35.87 -30.30
CA ALA A 233 -1.84 -35.60 -29.78
C ALA A 233 -2.71 -34.83 -30.78
N GLU A 234 -3.83 -35.43 -31.16
CA GLU A 234 -4.86 -34.75 -31.94
C GLU A 234 -5.61 -33.73 -31.05
N PRO A 235 -6.21 -32.67 -31.64
CA PRO A 235 -6.96 -31.65 -30.92
C PRO A 235 -8.00 -32.20 -29.93
N GLU A 236 -8.66 -33.30 -30.27
CA GLU A 236 -9.68 -33.95 -29.45
C GLU A 236 -9.12 -34.43 -28.11
N ALA A 237 -7.87 -34.90 -28.08
CA ALA A 237 -7.21 -35.32 -26.84
C ALA A 237 -6.97 -34.14 -25.87
N PHE A 238 -6.69 -32.95 -26.40
CA PHE A 238 -6.60 -31.74 -25.58
C PHE A 238 -7.97 -31.38 -24.99
N ALA A 239 -9.02 -31.36 -25.81
CA ALA A 239 -10.37 -31.04 -25.32
C ALA A 239 -10.85 -32.02 -24.25
N GLU A 240 -10.72 -33.32 -24.49
CA GLU A 240 -11.12 -34.37 -23.55
C GLU A 240 -10.41 -34.22 -22.20
N LYS A 241 -9.08 -34.03 -22.22
CA LYS A 241 -8.31 -33.89 -20.98
C LYS A 241 -8.65 -32.60 -20.22
N LEU A 242 -8.89 -31.50 -20.93
CA LEU A 242 -9.29 -30.24 -20.29
C LEU A 242 -10.65 -30.36 -19.62
N VAL A 243 -11.63 -30.96 -20.30
CA VAL A 243 -12.97 -31.19 -19.73
C VAL A 243 -12.90 -32.09 -18.48
N GLU A 244 -12.08 -33.14 -18.51
CA GLU A 244 -11.83 -33.98 -17.33
C GLU A 244 -11.24 -33.16 -16.17
N LEU A 245 -10.21 -32.35 -16.45
CA LEU A 245 -9.55 -31.53 -15.43
C LEU A 245 -10.49 -30.51 -14.81
N TYR A 246 -11.24 -29.76 -15.63
CA TYR A 246 -12.18 -28.75 -15.15
C TYR A 246 -13.22 -29.33 -14.19
N ARG A 247 -13.60 -30.61 -14.34
CA ARG A 247 -14.59 -31.29 -13.49
C ARG A 247 -14.01 -31.95 -12.24
N SER A 248 -12.68 -32.08 -12.15
CA SER A 248 -12.01 -32.86 -11.11
C SER A 248 -11.64 -32.09 -9.84
N ASP A 249 -11.78 -30.76 -9.83
CA ASP A 249 -11.48 -29.88 -8.69
C ASP A 249 -10.04 -30.00 -8.13
N VAL A 250 -9.12 -30.61 -8.90
CA VAL A 250 -7.73 -30.82 -8.48
C VAL A 250 -6.86 -29.57 -8.66
N ALA A 251 -7.27 -28.62 -9.50
CA ALA A 251 -6.50 -27.43 -9.84
C ALA A 251 -7.38 -26.18 -9.94
N ASP A 252 -6.83 -25.06 -9.49
CA ASP A 252 -7.48 -23.74 -9.49
C ASP A 252 -7.19 -22.99 -10.80
N SER A 253 -6.10 -23.38 -11.48
CA SER A 253 -5.72 -22.89 -12.80
C SER A 253 -5.19 -23.99 -13.71
N VAL A 254 -5.29 -23.79 -15.02
CA VAL A 254 -4.78 -24.71 -16.05
C VAL A 254 -3.89 -23.94 -17.03
N VAL A 255 -2.68 -24.45 -17.24
CA VAL A 255 -1.78 -24.03 -18.31
C VAL A 255 -1.78 -25.11 -19.39
N VAL A 256 -2.21 -24.76 -20.59
CA VAL A 256 -2.23 -25.67 -21.74
C VAL A 256 -1.08 -25.34 -22.66
N ILE A 257 -0.22 -26.31 -22.98
CA ILE A 257 0.97 -26.11 -23.80
C ILE A 257 0.87 -26.96 -25.05
N TYR A 258 0.96 -26.32 -26.21
CA TYR A 258 1.03 -27.01 -27.50
C TYR A 258 2.36 -26.70 -28.18
N ALA A 259 3.18 -27.73 -28.38
CA ALA A 259 4.43 -27.68 -29.14
C ALA A 259 4.27 -28.42 -30.46
N PRO A 260 4.35 -27.76 -31.63
CA PRO A 260 4.26 -28.43 -32.92
C PRO A 260 5.50 -29.31 -33.14
N ALA A 261 5.29 -30.57 -33.52
CA ALA A 261 6.37 -31.53 -33.76
C ALA A 261 6.68 -31.70 -35.26
N LEU A 262 5.71 -32.15 -36.06
CA LEU A 262 5.89 -32.51 -37.48
C LEU A 262 4.77 -31.95 -38.38
N GLU A 263 3.52 -31.97 -37.91
CA GLU A 263 2.36 -31.32 -38.54
C GLU A 263 1.81 -30.23 -37.60
N SER A 264 1.45 -29.06 -38.15
CA SER A 264 0.90 -27.95 -37.36
C SER A 264 -0.62 -28.04 -37.29
N HIS A 265 -1.14 -28.40 -36.12
CA HIS A 265 -2.58 -28.39 -35.82
C HIS A 265 -3.00 -27.14 -35.03
N TYR A 266 -2.20 -26.07 -35.08
CA TYR A 266 -2.37 -24.85 -34.30
C TYR A 266 -3.83 -24.40 -34.15
N ARG A 267 -4.51 -24.15 -35.29
CA ARG A 267 -5.89 -23.65 -35.31
C ARG A 267 -6.89 -24.65 -34.74
N ARG A 268 -6.68 -25.95 -34.99
CA ARG A 268 -7.57 -27.01 -34.50
C ARG A 268 -7.40 -27.21 -32.99
N VAL A 269 -6.17 -27.24 -32.49
CA VAL A 269 -5.87 -27.32 -31.04
C VAL A 269 -6.40 -26.07 -30.32
N GLY A 270 -6.17 -24.88 -30.86
CA GLY A 270 -6.75 -23.65 -30.31
C GLY A 270 -8.28 -23.68 -30.28
N ALA A 271 -8.95 -24.25 -31.31
CA ALA A 271 -10.40 -24.44 -31.30
C ALA A 271 -10.86 -25.46 -30.25
N ALA A 272 -10.11 -26.55 -30.07
CA ALA A 272 -10.37 -27.55 -29.04
C ALA A 272 -10.26 -26.97 -27.62
N ILE A 273 -9.24 -26.15 -27.34
CA ILE A 273 -9.06 -25.44 -26.06
C ILE A 273 -10.27 -24.52 -25.79
N ARG A 274 -10.68 -23.71 -26.78
CA ARG A 274 -11.84 -22.82 -26.62
C ARG A 274 -13.14 -23.57 -26.40
N SER A 275 -13.36 -24.66 -27.14
CA SER A 275 -14.55 -25.50 -27.00
C SER A 275 -14.65 -26.11 -25.60
N ALA A 276 -13.54 -26.67 -25.10
CA ALA A 276 -13.47 -27.22 -23.75
C ALA A 276 -13.71 -26.15 -22.68
N PHE A 277 -13.14 -24.96 -22.85
CA PHE A 277 -13.35 -23.84 -21.92
C PHE A 277 -14.79 -23.31 -21.98
N ALA A 278 -15.39 -23.17 -23.17
CA ALA A 278 -16.79 -22.80 -23.35
C ALA A 278 -17.73 -23.78 -22.65
N GLN A 279 -17.46 -25.08 -22.79
CA GLN A 279 -18.19 -26.12 -22.10
C GLN A 279 -18.09 -25.95 -20.57
N ALA A 280 -16.88 -25.78 -20.02
CA ALA A 280 -16.69 -25.58 -18.59
C ALA A 280 -17.45 -24.36 -18.07
N ARG A 281 -17.43 -23.25 -18.80
CA ARG A 281 -18.20 -22.04 -18.46
C ARG A 281 -19.72 -22.28 -18.49
N SER A 282 -20.21 -23.04 -19.47
CA SER A 282 -21.64 -23.40 -19.55
C SER A 282 -22.09 -24.32 -18.40
N GLU A 283 -21.17 -25.11 -17.86
CA GLU A 283 -21.37 -25.97 -16.68
C GLU A 283 -21.23 -25.21 -15.35
N GLY A 284 -20.90 -23.91 -15.39
CA GLY A 284 -20.72 -23.08 -14.19
C GLY A 284 -19.37 -23.26 -13.49
N LEU A 285 -18.40 -23.90 -14.14
CA LEU A 285 -17.08 -24.16 -13.57
C LEU A 285 -16.19 -22.89 -13.65
N SER A 286 -15.47 -22.62 -12.56
CA SER A 286 -14.63 -21.42 -12.40
C SER A 286 -13.16 -21.80 -12.36
N VAL A 287 -12.58 -22.13 -13.53
CA VAL A 287 -11.16 -22.47 -13.65
C VAL A 287 -10.46 -21.46 -14.54
N THR A 288 -9.36 -20.89 -14.03
CA THR A 288 -8.52 -19.95 -14.79
C THR A 288 -7.71 -20.73 -15.81
N THR A 289 -7.85 -20.42 -17.11
CA THR A 289 -7.14 -21.13 -18.18
C THR A 289 -6.29 -20.16 -18.99
N VAL A 290 -5.03 -20.54 -19.23
CA VAL A 290 -4.13 -19.88 -20.18
C VAL A 290 -3.50 -20.89 -21.12
N ALA A 291 -3.15 -20.45 -22.33
CA ALA A 291 -2.53 -21.30 -23.34
C ALA A 291 -1.12 -20.80 -23.70
N CYS A 292 -0.18 -21.71 -23.87
CA CYS A 292 1.14 -21.49 -24.43
C CYS A 292 1.25 -22.28 -25.72
N MET A 293 0.93 -21.64 -26.83
CA MET A 293 1.04 -22.27 -28.13
C MET A 293 2.42 -21.90 -28.67
N LEU A 294 3.27 -22.88 -29.01
CA LEU A 294 4.65 -22.63 -29.47
C LEU A 294 4.74 -22.67 -31.01
N GLY A 295 5.68 -21.94 -31.60
CA GLY A 295 5.94 -21.93 -33.05
C GLY A 295 5.41 -20.69 -33.78
N GLU A 296 5.30 -20.74 -35.10
CA GLU A 296 5.00 -19.57 -35.94
C GLU A 296 3.52 -19.13 -35.89
N HIS A 297 3.18 -18.30 -34.91
CA HIS A 297 1.93 -17.53 -34.87
C HIS A 297 2.12 -16.27 -34.03
N ARG A 298 1.25 -15.29 -34.24
CA ARG A 298 1.17 -14.11 -33.37
C ARG A 298 0.37 -14.48 -32.14
N THR A 299 1.00 -14.34 -30.97
CA THR A 299 0.34 -14.49 -29.68
C THR A 299 -0.73 -13.42 -29.49
N GLY A 300 -1.76 -13.76 -28.71
CA GLY A 300 -2.89 -12.85 -28.46
C GLY A 300 -3.98 -13.54 -27.64
N LEU A 301 -5.16 -13.67 -28.21
CA LEU A 301 -6.34 -14.21 -27.53
C LEU A 301 -6.97 -15.32 -28.37
N LEU A 302 -7.13 -16.50 -27.79
CA LEU A 302 -7.98 -17.56 -28.35
C LEU A 302 -9.44 -17.22 -28.02
N THR A 303 -10.08 -16.44 -28.89
CA THR A 303 -11.48 -15.99 -28.70
C THR A 303 -12.48 -16.80 -29.52
N ASP A 304 -13.60 -17.14 -28.90
CA ASP A 304 -14.80 -17.65 -29.54
C ASP A 304 -15.96 -16.66 -29.31
N PRO A 305 -16.29 -15.81 -30.30
CA PRO A 305 -17.32 -14.79 -30.15
C PRO A 305 -18.74 -15.37 -29.97
N GLU A 306 -19.02 -16.56 -30.50
CA GLU A 306 -20.35 -17.18 -30.40
C GLU A 306 -20.59 -17.74 -29.01
N ALA A 307 -19.56 -18.37 -28.43
CA ALA A 307 -19.58 -18.87 -27.06
C ALA A 307 -19.30 -17.77 -26.01
N GLY A 308 -18.82 -16.59 -26.42
CA GLY A 308 -18.49 -15.48 -25.53
C GLY A 308 -17.31 -15.79 -24.59
N VAL A 309 -16.36 -16.63 -25.04
CA VAL A 309 -15.20 -17.03 -24.24
C VAL A 309 -13.89 -16.64 -24.90
N THR A 310 -12.89 -16.34 -24.06
CA THR A 310 -11.55 -15.96 -24.50
C THR A 310 -10.51 -16.59 -23.60
N VAL A 311 -9.57 -17.35 -24.17
CA VAL A 311 -8.41 -17.90 -23.44
C VAL A 311 -7.16 -17.10 -23.83
N PRO A 312 -6.47 -16.45 -22.86
CA PRO A 312 -5.24 -15.71 -23.12
C PRO A 312 -4.11 -16.64 -23.59
N GLU A 313 -3.37 -16.19 -24.59
CA GLU A 313 -2.32 -16.95 -25.25
C GLU A 313 -0.95 -16.30 -25.04
N PHE A 314 0.03 -17.12 -24.67
CA PHE A 314 1.38 -16.71 -24.32
C PHE A 314 2.41 -17.35 -25.24
N PRO A 315 3.52 -16.64 -25.54
CA PRO A 315 4.57 -17.19 -26.40
C PRO A 315 5.37 -18.27 -25.70
N PHE A 316 5.53 -18.17 -24.38
CA PHE A 316 6.34 -19.08 -23.57
C PHE A 316 5.71 -19.30 -22.20
N PRO A 317 5.91 -20.48 -21.57
CA PRO A 317 5.36 -20.80 -20.25
C PRO A 317 5.75 -19.84 -19.12
N GLU A 318 6.93 -19.23 -19.20
CA GLU A 318 7.45 -18.31 -18.18
C GLU A 318 6.58 -17.05 -18.05
N GLU A 319 6.18 -16.46 -19.18
CA GLU A 319 5.29 -15.29 -19.19
C GLU A 319 3.89 -15.65 -18.66
N ALA A 320 3.40 -16.85 -19.00
CA ALA A 320 2.14 -17.37 -18.47
C ALA A 320 2.20 -17.55 -16.95
N ALA A 321 3.30 -18.10 -16.43
CA ALA A 321 3.52 -18.28 -15.00
C ALA A 321 3.63 -16.95 -14.25
N ILE A 322 4.31 -15.95 -14.83
CA ILE A 322 4.39 -14.60 -14.26
C ILE A 322 2.99 -13.99 -14.14
N ALA A 323 2.22 -13.97 -15.23
CA ALA A 323 0.87 -13.41 -15.25
C ALA A 323 -0.07 -14.14 -14.28
N LEU A 324 -0.08 -15.48 -14.30
CA LEU A 324 -0.89 -16.28 -13.38
C LEU A 324 -0.50 -16.03 -11.92
N GLY A 325 0.80 -15.98 -11.60
CA GLY A 325 1.25 -15.71 -10.24
C GLY A 325 0.70 -14.37 -9.73
N ARG A 326 0.76 -13.32 -10.55
CA ARG A 326 0.21 -11.99 -10.23
C ARG A 326 -1.32 -12.02 -10.05
N VAL A 327 -2.02 -12.77 -10.89
CA VAL A 327 -3.49 -12.93 -10.81
C VAL A 327 -3.89 -13.69 -9.55
N VAL A 328 -3.16 -14.74 -9.18
CA VAL A 328 -3.38 -15.51 -7.95
C VAL A 328 -3.10 -14.65 -6.72
N ASP A 329 -2.04 -13.84 -6.74
CA ASP A 329 -1.73 -12.93 -5.64
C ASP A 329 -2.84 -11.87 -5.46
N TYR A 330 -3.36 -11.32 -6.57
CA TYR A 330 -4.54 -10.44 -6.56
C TYR A 330 -5.80 -11.14 -6.06
N ALA A 331 -6.09 -12.35 -6.53
CA ALA A 331 -7.25 -13.13 -6.09
C ALA A 331 -7.18 -13.43 -4.59
N THR A 332 -6.00 -13.82 -4.12
CA THR A 332 -5.69 -14.02 -2.70
C THR A 332 -5.96 -12.73 -1.92
N TRP A 333 -5.39 -11.60 -2.34
CA TRP A 333 -5.63 -10.30 -1.70
C TRP A 333 -7.12 -9.94 -1.66
N ARG A 334 -7.84 -10.13 -2.77
CA ARG A 334 -9.26 -9.79 -2.89
C ARG A 334 -10.17 -10.68 -2.03
N SER A 335 -9.74 -11.91 -1.76
CA SER A 335 -10.45 -12.86 -0.89
C SER A 335 -10.25 -12.61 0.60
N GLN A 336 -9.27 -11.77 0.98
CA GLN A 336 -9.02 -11.44 2.38
C GLN A 336 -10.19 -10.64 2.97
N GLU A 337 -10.40 -10.80 4.28
CA GLU A 337 -11.39 -10.01 5.00
C GLU A 337 -11.06 -8.52 4.90
N VAL A 338 -12.08 -7.74 4.51
CA VAL A 338 -11.98 -6.29 4.50
C VAL A 338 -12.19 -5.82 5.93
N GLY A 339 -11.10 -5.50 6.59
CA GLY A 339 -11.13 -4.88 7.91
C GLY A 339 -11.82 -3.52 7.92
N GLN A 340 -12.11 -3.02 9.12
CA GLN A 340 -12.68 -1.69 9.34
C GLN A 340 -11.59 -0.71 9.75
N VAL A 341 -11.67 0.51 9.22
CA VAL A 341 -10.86 1.63 9.69
C VAL A 341 -11.49 2.12 10.99
N HIS A 342 -10.67 2.35 12.02
CA HIS A 342 -11.13 3.01 13.23
C HIS A 342 -11.37 4.49 12.92
N GLU A 343 -12.62 4.92 12.87
CA GLU A 343 -12.97 6.32 12.64
C GLU A 343 -13.15 7.04 13.99
N LEU A 344 -12.54 8.22 14.11
CA LEU A 344 -12.84 9.15 15.19
C LEU A 344 -13.98 10.06 14.76
N ASP A 345 -14.97 10.24 15.62
CA ASP A 345 -16.08 11.15 15.36
C ASP A 345 -15.57 12.60 15.37
N ASP A 346 -15.78 13.32 14.26
CA ASP A 346 -15.37 14.72 14.10
C ASP A 346 -16.01 15.64 15.16
N ASP A 347 -17.18 15.25 15.68
CA ASP A 347 -17.91 15.97 16.72
C ASP A 347 -17.54 15.48 18.14
N ASP A 348 -16.64 14.49 18.29
CA ASP A 348 -16.17 14.01 19.60
C ASP A 348 -15.49 15.18 20.36
N PRO A 349 -15.98 15.54 21.56
CA PRO A 349 -15.41 16.65 22.34
C PRO A 349 -13.90 16.54 22.59
N ALA A 350 -13.39 15.31 22.69
CA ALA A 350 -11.99 15.03 22.90
C ALA A 350 -11.19 15.32 21.62
N LEU A 351 -11.64 14.86 20.45
CA LEU A 351 -10.97 15.18 19.17
C LEU A 351 -11.03 16.68 18.86
N VAL A 352 -12.16 17.33 19.09
CA VAL A 352 -12.31 18.79 18.96
C VAL A 352 -11.30 19.52 19.84
N ARG A 353 -11.12 19.06 21.09
CA ARG A 353 -10.10 19.60 22.01
C ARG A 353 -8.69 19.38 21.48
N ALA A 354 -8.35 18.19 21.00
CA ALA A 354 -7.03 17.92 20.42
C ALA A 354 -6.72 18.82 19.22
N ARG A 355 -7.69 19.02 18.31
CA ARG A 355 -7.58 19.97 17.19
C ARG A 355 -7.31 21.39 17.67
N SER A 356 -8.02 21.84 18.70
CA SER A 356 -7.78 23.16 19.29
C SER A 356 -6.37 23.28 19.87
N LEU A 357 -5.92 22.28 20.64
CA LEU A 357 -4.57 22.28 21.23
C LEU A 357 -3.47 22.33 20.17
N VAL A 358 -3.59 21.53 19.11
CA VAL A 358 -2.64 21.52 17.98
C VAL A 358 -2.63 22.87 17.28
N LYS A 359 -3.81 23.44 17.01
CA LYS A 359 -3.93 24.75 16.37
C LYS A 359 -3.28 25.85 17.22
N ASP A 360 -3.64 25.94 18.51
CA ASP A 360 -3.12 26.96 19.43
C ASP A 360 -1.60 26.81 19.61
N TRP A 361 -1.09 25.57 19.60
CA TRP A 361 0.33 25.28 19.63
C TRP A 361 1.05 25.79 18.39
N LEU A 362 0.52 25.50 17.20
CA LEU A 362 1.09 25.96 15.93
C LEU A 362 1.07 27.47 15.82
N GLU A 363 0.00 28.15 16.26
CA GLU A 363 -0.07 29.62 16.28
C GLU A 363 1.02 30.22 17.18
N ARG A 364 1.22 29.68 18.40
CA ARG A 364 2.29 30.13 19.32
C ARG A 364 3.71 29.92 18.80
N HIS A 365 3.90 28.89 17.96
CA HIS A 365 5.22 28.50 17.45
C HIS A 365 5.42 28.86 15.97
N SER A 366 4.46 29.55 15.35
CA SER A 366 4.57 30.09 14.01
C SER A 366 5.49 31.31 14.03
N ASP A 367 6.52 31.29 13.20
CA ASP A 367 7.28 32.51 12.92
C ASP A 367 6.43 33.32 11.93
N GLN A 368 6.00 34.53 12.29
CA GLN A 368 5.09 35.35 11.47
C GLN A 368 5.63 35.65 10.05
N SER A 369 6.92 35.38 9.82
CA SER A 369 7.61 35.54 8.54
C SER A 369 7.58 34.31 7.60
N ALA A 370 7.16 33.13 8.08
CA ALA A 370 7.27 31.86 7.35
C ALA A 370 5.91 31.16 7.07
N ILE A 371 4.79 31.83 7.37
CA ILE A 371 3.45 31.26 7.14
C ILE A 371 3.23 31.09 5.63
N GLY A 372 3.19 29.84 5.16
CA GLY A 372 2.80 29.48 3.79
C GLY A 372 3.92 29.04 2.85
N THR A 373 5.16 28.86 3.32
CA THR A 373 6.22 28.21 2.52
C THR A 373 6.44 26.76 2.98
N GLU A 374 6.74 25.86 2.04
CA GLU A 374 7.05 24.43 2.31
C GLU A 374 8.24 24.21 3.26
N ALA A 375 8.96 25.28 3.63
CA ALA A 375 10.19 25.27 4.40
C ALA A 375 10.01 25.47 5.92
N THR A 376 8.79 25.46 6.48
CA THR A 376 8.65 25.55 7.95
C THR A 376 9.12 24.25 8.62
N PRO A 377 10.17 24.27 9.46
CA PRO A 377 10.71 23.06 10.06
C PRO A 377 9.72 22.44 11.03
N ALA A 378 9.68 21.11 11.06
CA ALA A 378 8.88 20.36 12.02
C ALA A 378 9.41 20.62 13.43
N LYS A 379 8.53 20.84 14.40
CA LYS A 379 8.89 21.18 15.78
C LYS A 379 8.30 20.17 16.76
N ARG A 380 9.10 19.79 17.75
CA ARG A 380 8.74 18.82 18.80
C ARG A 380 7.87 19.51 19.86
N MET A 381 6.76 18.88 20.24
CA MET A 381 5.94 19.33 21.38
C MET A 381 6.63 19.00 22.71
N ALA A 382 6.40 19.84 23.72
CA ALA A 382 6.79 19.50 25.08
C ALA A 382 5.97 18.27 25.56
N PRO A 383 6.52 17.42 26.46
CA PRO A 383 5.84 16.20 26.89
C PRO A 383 4.41 16.42 27.39
N GLN A 384 4.15 17.44 28.20
CA GLN A 384 2.81 17.73 28.74
C GLN A 384 1.79 18.01 27.63
N GLU A 385 2.17 18.87 26.68
CA GLU A 385 1.29 19.26 25.57
C GLU A 385 0.99 18.06 24.66
N ALA A 386 1.99 17.19 24.42
CA ALA A 386 1.81 15.96 23.66
C ALA A 386 0.83 14.99 24.36
N ILE A 387 0.93 14.85 25.68
CA ILE A 387 0.05 13.98 26.47
C ILE A 387 -1.40 14.48 26.43
N GLU A 388 -1.61 15.79 26.54
CA GLU A 388 -2.94 16.38 26.47
C GLU A 388 -3.60 16.16 25.10
N VAL A 389 -2.82 16.22 24.01
CA VAL A 389 -3.30 15.88 22.66
C VAL A 389 -3.63 14.39 22.55
N LEU A 390 -2.79 13.49 23.07
CA LEU A 390 -3.02 12.04 22.98
C LEU A 390 -4.16 11.52 23.86
N ALA A 391 -4.38 12.14 25.02
CA ALA A 391 -5.46 11.78 25.93
C ALA A 391 -6.82 11.85 25.24
N ALA A 392 -6.97 12.70 24.23
CA ALA A 392 -8.18 12.83 23.44
C ALA A 392 -8.59 11.57 22.66
N SER A 393 -7.63 10.71 22.32
CA SER A 393 -7.89 9.46 21.56
C SER A 393 -7.77 8.21 22.42
N GLY A 394 -7.74 8.37 23.75
CA GLY A 394 -7.50 7.26 24.68
C GLY A 394 -6.06 6.74 24.64
N LEU A 395 -5.11 7.52 24.11
CA LEU A 395 -3.69 7.17 24.00
C LEU A 395 -2.86 7.71 25.18
N ALA A 396 -3.47 7.78 26.37
CA ALA A 396 -2.83 8.33 27.55
C ALA A 396 -1.67 7.41 28.00
N PRO A 397 -0.46 7.96 28.25
CA PRO A 397 0.61 7.18 28.85
C PRO A 397 0.31 6.81 30.29
N VAL A 398 1.11 5.90 30.83
CA VAL A 398 1.12 5.59 32.26
C VAL A 398 1.30 6.87 33.06
N ARG A 399 0.66 6.91 34.23
CA ARG A 399 0.58 8.11 35.08
C ARG A 399 1.97 8.72 35.30
N LEU A 400 2.07 10.03 35.07
CA LEU A 400 3.32 10.77 35.20
C LEU A 400 3.07 12.20 35.66
N GLU A 401 4.10 12.82 36.22
CA GLU A 401 4.11 14.20 36.70
C GLU A 401 5.45 14.85 36.32
N LEU A 402 5.39 16.10 35.85
CA LEU A 402 6.57 16.92 35.61
C LEU A 402 7.04 17.55 36.91
N VAL A 403 8.34 17.52 37.14
CA VAL A 403 8.96 18.03 38.37
C VAL A 403 10.18 18.85 38.02
N THR A 404 10.36 19.96 38.74
CA THR A 404 11.51 20.87 38.54
C THR A 404 12.52 20.83 39.68
N ASP A 405 12.17 20.15 40.78
CA ASP A 405 13.02 20.02 41.95
C ASP A 405 12.81 18.65 42.63
N GLU A 406 13.74 18.33 43.53
CA GLU A 406 13.77 17.07 44.28
C GLU A 406 12.53 16.85 45.14
N ASP A 407 12.01 17.90 45.80
CA ASP A 407 10.86 17.77 46.69
C ASP A 407 9.57 17.51 45.90
N GLN A 408 9.41 18.15 44.74
CA GLN A 408 8.36 17.84 43.78
C GLN A 408 8.48 16.39 43.28
N ALA A 409 9.69 15.90 43.01
CA ALA A 409 9.91 14.51 42.59
C ALA A 409 9.40 13.50 43.62
N VAL A 410 9.71 13.71 44.91
CA VAL A 410 9.24 12.85 46.00
C VAL A 410 7.72 12.96 46.19
N ALA A 411 7.16 14.18 46.12
CA ALA A 411 5.73 14.38 46.23
C ALA A 411 4.97 13.69 45.10
N ALA A 412 5.46 13.81 43.86
CA ALA A 412 4.90 13.13 42.69
C ALA A 412 4.99 11.61 42.82
N ALA A 413 6.14 11.07 43.27
CA ALA A 413 6.32 9.64 43.46
C ALA A 413 5.32 9.05 44.46
N ASN A 414 5.10 9.74 45.59
CA ASN A 414 4.12 9.33 46.59
C ASN A 414 2.67 9.40 46.09
N GLN A 415 2.34 10.37 45.23
CA GLN A 415 1.01 10.47 44.63
C GLN A 415 0.76 9.38 43.60
N ILE A 416 1.77 9.03 42.81
CA ILE A 416 1.71 8.01 41.77
C ILE A 416 1.67 6.60 42.39
N GLY A 417 2.52 6.36 43.39
CA GLY A 417 2.74 5.05 44.01
C GLY A 417 4.00 4.36 43.44
N PHE A 418 4.72 3.65 44.30
CA PHE A 418 5.96 2.95 43.96
C PHE A 418 5.72 1.55 43.34
N PRO A 419 6.66 1.04 42.52
CA PRO A 419 7.88 1.71 42.06
C PRO A 419 7.64 2.76 40.97
N VAL A 420 8.51 3.76 40.90
CA VAL A 420 8.48 4.82 39.89
C VAL A 420 9.76 4.87 39.05
N ALA A 421 9.66 5.48 37.88
CA ALA A 421 10.79 5.88 37.06
C ALA A 421 10.98 7.40 37.13
N LEU A 422 12.24 7.84 37.17
CA LEU A 422 12.65 9.24 37.01
C LEU A 422 13.35 9.41 35.66
N LYS A 423 12.84 10.30 34.80
CA LYS A 423 13.31 10.48 33.42
C LYS A 423 13.61 11.96 33.13
N ALA A 424 14.76 12.23 32.52
CA ALA A 424 15.09 13.56 31.98
C ALA A 424 14.32 13.83 30.67
N THR A 425 13.93 15.09 30.43
CA THR A 425 13.20 15.48 29.20
C THR A 425 14.01 16.30 28.21
N GLY A 426 15.05 17.02 28.66
CA GLY A 426 15.87 17.93 27.86
C GLY A 426 16.94 17.28 26.97
N LEU A 427 16.85 15.97 26.72
CA LEU A 427 17.80 15.23 25.89
C LEU A 427 17.36 15.22 24.42
N GLU A 428 18.11 15.91 23.56
CA GLU A 428 17.80 16.03 22.12
C GLU A 428 18.53 15.03 21.22
N ARG A 429 19.77 14.63 21.56
CA ARG A 429 20.68 13.88 20.67
C ARG A 429 21.02 12.45 21.09
N LEU A 430 20.79 12.07 22.33
CA LEU A 430 21.08 10.74 22.86
C LEU A 430 19.82 10.13 23.45
N SER A 431 19.70 8.80 23.43
CA SER A 431 18.64 8.13 24.18
C SER A 431 18.82 8.42 25.67
N LYS A 432 17.70 8.53 26.39
CA LYS A 432 17.74 8.85 27.83
C LYS A 432 18.59 7.85 28.61
N THR A 433 18.55 6.58 28.22
CA THR A 433 19.33 5.50 28.83
C THR A 433 20.84 5.68 28.60
N GLU A 434 21.27 6.01 27.38
CA GLU A 434 22.69 6.20 27.06
C GLU A 434 23.29 7.43 27.74
N ALA A 435 22.49 8.48 27.97
CA ALA A 435 22.91 9.68 28.67
C ALA A 435 22.90 9.55 30.20
N GLY A 436 22.46 8.41 30.75
CA GLY A 436 22.23 8.26 32.20
C GLY A 436 21.04 9.07 32.73
N GLY A 437 20.13 9.49 31.84
CA GLY A 437 18.95 10.30 32.15
C GLY A 437 17.70 9.50 32.51
N VAL A 438 17.85 8.24 32.92
CA VAL A 438 16.77 7.40 33.41
C VAL A 438 17.21 6.68 34.68
N ALA A 439 16.41 6.79 35.73
CA ALA A 439 16.43 5.87 36.86
C ALA A 439 15.11 5.07 36.86
N LEU A 440 15.20 3.75 36.75
CA LEU A 440 14.06 2.84 36.79
C LEU A 440 13.99 2.17 38.16
N ASP A 441 12.82 1.61 38.47
CA ASP A 441 12.61 0.77 39.65
C ASP A 441 12.97 1.45 40.99
N VAL A 442 12.63 2.73 41.10
CA VAL A 442 12.93 3.56 42.28
C VAL A 442 11.87 3.32 43.36
N HIS A 443 12.31 2.93 44.55
CA HIS A 443 11.49 2.55 45.68
C HIS A 443 11.66 3.48 46.89
N GLY A 444 10.62 4.25 47.19
CA GLY A 444 10.59 5.11 48.36
C GLY A 444 11.29 6.46 48.17
N ASP A 445 11.08 7.35 49.14
CA ASP A 445 11.49 8.75 49.08
C ASP A 445 13.01 8.92 48.96
N ASP A 446 13.79 8.16 49.73
CA ASP A 446 15.25 8.27 49.75
C ASP A 446 15.87 7.92 48.39
N GLU A 447 15.39 6.85 47.75
CA GLU A 447 15.87 6.45 46.43
C GLU A 447 15.51 7.48 45.35
N VAL A 448 14.34 8.13 45.45
CA VAL A 448 13.94 9.22 44.55
C VAL A 448 14.90 10.40 44.68
N ARG A 449 15.24 10.81 45.91
CA ARG A 449 16.17 11.93 46.15
C ARG A 449 17.56 11.60 45.62
N ASP A 450 18.06 10.40 45.88
CA ASP A 450 19.37 9.96 45.40
C ASP A 450 19.44 9.85 43.88
N ALA A 451 18.37 9.34 43.24
CA ALA A 451 18.25 9.33 41.79
C ALA A 451 18.22 10.74 41.20
N TYR A 452 17.45 11.64 41.80
CA TYR A 452 17.32 13.03 41.33
C TYR A 452 18.64 13.77 41.38
N ARG A 453 19.32 13.81 42.54
CA ARG A 453 20.62 14.49 42.69
C ARG A 453 21.67 13.95 41.75
N ARG A 454 21.70 12.63 41.57
CA ARG A 454 22.63 11.96 40.66
C ARG A 454 22.39 12.37 39.21
N MET A 455 21.13 12.36 38.76
CA MET A 455 20.78 12.78 37.40
C MET A 455 21.05 14.28 37.19
N GLU A 456 20.72 15.12 38.16
CA GLU A 456 20.96 16.57 38.10
C GLU A 456 22.45 16.88 38.02
N HIS A 457 23.28 16.17 38.79
CA HIS A 457 24.73 16.30 38.74
C HIS A 457 25.32 15.91 37.39
N VAL A 458 24.78 14.87 36.74
CA VAL A 458 25.28 14.36 35.45
C VAL A 458 24.79 15.21 34.27
N LEU A 459 23.53 15.64 34.29
CA LEU A 459 22.86 16.25 33.15
C LEU A 459 22.75 17.78 33.23
N GLY A 460 22.81 18.36 34.43
CA GLY A 460 22.55 19.78 34.65
C GLY A 460 21.21 20.22 34.04
N ASP A 461 21.23 21.31 33.28
CA ASP A 461 20.04 21.89 32.64
C ASP A 461 19.32 20.90 31.70
N ALA A 462 20.02 19.92 31.13
CA ALA A 462 19.41 18.92 30.25
C ALA A 462 18.46 17.94 30.99
N MET A 463 18.51 17.91 32.33
CA MET A 463 17.54 17.17 33.12
C MET A 463 16.16 17.84 33.12
N GLN A 464 16.11 19.17 33.02
CA GLN A 464 14.94 19.96 33.39
C GLN A 464 13.97 20.21 32.22
N PRO A 465 12.64 20.13 32.45
CA PRO A 465 12.00 19.50 33.61
C PRO A 465 12.22 17.98 33.62
N ALA A 466 12.24 17.35 34.80
CA ALA A 466 12.25 15.90 34.90
C ALA A 466 10.81 15.35 34.97
N VAL A 467 10.65 14.04 34.73
CA VAL A 467 9.36 13.34 34.82
C VAL A 467 9.48 12.22 35.83
N VAL A 468 8.57 12.21 36.81
CA VAL A 468 8.30 11.03 37.66
C VAL A 468 7.13 10.27 37.07
N GLN A 469 7.28 8.97 36.88
CA GLN A 469 6.32 8.15 36.14
C GLN A 469 6.10 6.80 36.81
N ALA A 470 4.86 6.29 36.78
CA ALA A 470 4.54 4.93 37.22
C ALA A 470 5.32 3.90 36.40
N MET A 471 5.87 2.88 37.05
CA MET A 471 6.43 1.73 36.34
C MET A 471 5.30 0.92 35.69
N ALA A 472 5.44 0.64 34.39
CA ALA A 472 4.63 -0.35 33.72
C ALA A 472 5.07 -1.76 34.12
N GLU A 473 4.16 -2.73 34.05
CA GLU A 473 4.52 -4.12 34.25
C GLU A 473 5.51 -4.62 33.21
N GLU A 474 6.36 -5.56 33.62
CA GLU A 474 7.25 -6.26 32.70
C GLU A 474 6.46 -7.06 31.67
N GLY A 475 6.88 -6.98 30.41
CA GLY A 475 6.19 -7.57 29.29
C GLY A 475 6.98 -7.42 27.99
N VAL A 476 6.32 -7.64 26.86
CA VAL A 476 6.95 -7.48 25.55
C VAL A 476 7.05 -5.99 25.20
N GLU A 477 8.28 -5.50 25.07
CA GLU A 477 8.57 -4.14 24.62
C GLU A 477 8.37 -3.99 23.11
N CYS A 478 7.49 -3.07 22.72
CA CYS A 478 7.29 -2.70 21.32
C CYS A 478 7.34 -1.19 21.13
N ARG A 479 7.45 -0.78 19.86
CA ARG A 479 7.29 0.61 19.44
C ARG A 479 6.22 0.70 18.36
N VAL A 480 5.41 1.74 18.46
CA VAL A 480 4.44 2.11 17.42
C VAL A 480 4.76 3.53 17.01
N VAL A 481 5.05 3.72 15.73
CA VAL A 481 5.49 5.01 15.20
C VAL A 481 4.69 5.34 13.95
N VAL A 482 4.11 6.54 13.91
CA VAL A 482 3.62 7.14 12.68
C VAL A 482 4.58 8.22 12.23
N THR A 483 4.99 8.18 10.96
CA THR A 483 5.83 9.19 10.32
C THR A 483 5.30 9.50 8.93
N ARG A 484 5.54 10.73 8.46
CA ARG A 484 5.22 11.13 7.09
C ARG A 484 6.36 10.80 6.15
N HIS A 485 6.13 9.85 5.24
CA HIS A 485 7.02 9.58 4.11
C HIS A 485 6.79 10.61 2.99
N PRO A 486 7.83 11.17 2.36
CA PRO A 486 7.68 12.09 1.23
C PRO A 486 6.87 11.48 0.07
N ALA A 487 7.19 10.24 -0.31
CA ALA A 487 6.57 9.58 -1.47
C ALA A 487 5.27 8.80 -1.16
N LEU A 488 5.01 8.48 0.12
CA LEU A 488 3.90 7.58 0.50
C LEU A 488 2.84 8.24 1.39
N GLY A 489 3.11 9.42 1.95
CA GLY A 489 2.28 9.99 2.99
C GLY A 489 2.52 9.30 4.34
N ASP A 490 1.49 9.27 5.19
CA ASP A 490 1.62 8.78 6.56
C ASP A 490 1.70 7.25 6.60
N VAL A 491 2.73 6.74 7.29
CA VAL A 491 2.95 5.31 7.51
C VAL A 491 2.97 5.00 9.00
N LEU A 492 2.49 3.83 9.36
CA LEU A 492 2.65 3.22 10.68
C LEU A 492 3.72 2.14 10.64
N THR A 493 4.62 2.18 11.61
CA THR A 493 5.70 1.22 11.81
C THR A 493 5.53 0.56 13.17
N LEU A 494 5.45 -0.78 13.16
CA LEU A 494 5.55 -1.63 14.35
C LEU A 494 6.94 -2.26 14.40
N GLY A 495 7.57 -2.29 15.57
CA GLY A 495 8.80 -3.03 15.79
C GLY A 495 9.12 -3.24 17.27
N PRO A 496 10.23 -3.92 17.59
CA PRO A 496 10.71 -4.05 18.96
C PRO A 496 10.99 -2.69 19.60
N GLY A 497 10.66 -2.56 20.89
CA GLY A 497 10.84 -1.34 21.67
C GLY A 497 12.22 -1.23 22.33
N GLY A 498 12.48 -0.08 22.94
CA GLY A 498 13.68 0.16 23.75
C GLY A 498 14.93 0.56 22.95
N ALA A 499 15.92 1.13 23.66
CA ALA A 499 17.13 1.72 23.05
C ALA A 499 18.03 0.68 22.35
N ALA A 500 18.00 -0.58 22.79
CA ALA A 500 18.84 -1.65 22.23
C ALA A 500 18.42 -2.08 20.82
N PHE A 501 17.14 -1.87 20.45
CA PHE A 501 16.56 -2.40 19.22
C PHE A 501 16.27 -1.31 18.15
N GLU A 502 16.66 -0.05 18.41
CA GLU A 502 16.42 1.03 17.43
C GLU A 502 17.15 0.82 16.10
N ARG A 503 18.26 0.07 16.12
CA ARG A 503 19.13 -0.21 14.96
C ARG A 503 18.96 -1.59 14.33
N THR A 504 18.06 -2.42 14.84
CA THR A 504 17.83 -3.77 14.34
C THR A 504 16.64 -3.83 13.38
N GLY A 505 16.76 -4.70 12.36
CA GLY A 505 15.66 -5.04 11.44
C GLY A 505 14.52 -5.78 12.15
N GLY A 506 13.49 -6.18 11.39
CA GLY A 506 12.29 -6.85 11.94
C GLY A 506 11.13 -5.91 12.23
N GLN A 507 11.13 -4.73 11.61
CA GLN A 507 10.02 -3.79 11.64
C GLN A 507 9.04 -4.11 10.50
N VAL A 508 7.77 -3.84 10.74
CA VAL A 508 6.72 -3.95 9.73
C VAL A 508 6.10 -2.57 9.53
N VAL A 509 6.06 -2.13 8.27
CA VAL A 509 5.52 -0.82 7.87
C VAL A 509 4.21 -1.03 7.12
N ARG A 510 3.24 -0.13 7.33
CA ARG A 510 1.98 -0.05 6.59
C ARG A 510 1.56 1.40 6.37
N LEU A 511 0.91 1.67 5.25
CA LEU A 511 0.26 2.94 4.98
C LEU A 511 -1.01 3.14 5.79
N LEU A 512 -1.33 4.41 6.04
CA LEU A 512 -2.64 4.83 6.52
C LEU A 512 -3.61 5.10 5.35
N PRO A 513 -4.92 4.84 5.50
CA PRO A 513 -5.60 4.32 6.69
C PRO A 513 -5.24 2.86 7.01
N LEU A 514 -5.20 2.55 8.31
CA LEU A 514 -4.96 1.18 8.81
C LEU A 514 -6.28 0.55 9.25
N THR A 515 -6.65 -0.59 8.67
CA THR A 515 -7.78 -1.39 9.17
C THR A 515 -7.36 -2.30 10.32
N ASP A 516 -8.32 -2.78 11.11
CA ASP A 516 -8.09 -3.87 12.09
C ASP A 516 -7.45 -5.12 11.45
N ALA A 517 -7.92 -5.55 10.27
CA ALA A 517 -7.35 -6.68 9.53
C ALA A 517 -5.94 -6.38 8.97
N ASP A 518 -5.62 -5.11 8.67
CA ASP A 518 -4.23 -4.71 8.37
C ASP A 518 -3.36 -4.80 9.63
N ALA A 519 -3.86 -4.30 10.77
CA ALA A 519 -3.17 -4.31 12.05
C ALA A 519 -2.87 -5.74 12.54
N GLU A 520 -3.82 -6.66 12.44
CA GLU A 520 -3.61 -8.09 12.73
C GLU A 520 -2.47 -8.69 11.90
N ARG A 521 -2.43 -8.38 10.60
CA ARG A 521 -1.35 -8.83 9.72
C ARG A 521 -0.02 -8.20 10.10
N VAL A 522 0.01 -6.93 10.48
CA VAL A 522 1.22 -6.28 10.99
C VAL A 522 1.78 -7.02 12.20
N VAL A 523 0.94 -7.37 13.18
CA VAL A 523 1.39 -8.16 14.35
C VAL A 523 1.86 -9.54 13.92
N ARG A 524 1.07 -10.23 13.08
CA ARG A 524 1.36 -11.59 12.60
C ARG A 524 2.69 -11.70 11.85
N ASP A 525 2.97 -10.75 10.97
CA ASP A 525 4.16 -10.71 10.10
C ASP A 525 5.38 -10.16 10.84
N SER A 526 5.20 -9.55 12.02
CA SER A 526 6.29 -9.00 12.83
C SER A 526 7.01 -10.07 13.63
N VAL A 527 8.25 -9.76 14.02
CA VAL A 527 9.02 -10.56 14.99
C VAL A 527 8.37 -10.59 16.38
N LEU A 528 7.45 -9.65 16.67
CA LEU A 528 6.74 -9.57 17.94
C LEU A 528 5.59 -10.58 18.03
N GLY A 529 4.97 -10.96 16.91
CA GLY A 529 3.81 -11.85 16.90
C GLY A 529 4.03 -13.16 17.66
N PRO A 530 5.11 -13.91 17.41
CA PRO A 530 5.45 -15.11 18.19
C PRO A 530 5.68 -14.81 19.68
N LEU A 531 6.37 -13.72 20.02
CA LEU A 531 6.67 -13.34 21.42
C LEU A 531 5.41 -12.98 22.20
N ILE A 532 4.49 -12.25 21.58
CA ILE A 532 3.20 -11.86 22.18
C ILE A 532 2.36 -13.11 22.44
N ARG A 533 2.28 -14.05 21.49
CA ARG A 533 1.52 -15.31 21.67
C ARG A 533 2.12 -16.24 22.72
N GLU A 534 3.45 -16.24 22.86
CA GLU A 534 4.14 -16.99 23.92
C GLU A 534 3.85 -16.39 25.30
N MET A 535 3.93 -15.06 25.42
CA MET A 535 3.65 -14.34 26.67
C MET A 535 2.18 -14.44 27.08
N ASP A 536 1.26 -14.29 26.13
CA ASP A 536 -0.19 -14.30 26.37
C ASP A 536 -0.94 -15.13 25.32
N PRO A 537 -1.10 -16.44 25.56
CA PRO A 537 -1.86 -17.32 24.67
C PRO A 537 -3.36 -16.98 24.57
N SER A 538 -3.89 -16.13 25.46
CA SER A 538 -5.31 -15.72 25.41
C SER A 538 -5.61 -14.74 24.27
N GLY A 539 -4.56 -14.08 23.75
CA GLY A 539 -4.68 -13.07 22.68
C GLY A 539 -5.09 -11.68 23.16
N ALA A 540 -5.24 -11.44 24.47
CA ALA A 540 -5.62 -10.13 25.01
C ALA A 540 -4.54 -9.06 24.74
N ALA A 541 -3.26 -9.41 24.87
CA ALA A 541 -2.15 -8.52 24.54
C ALA A 541 -2.10 -8.15 23.05
N GLU A 542 -2.36 -9.12 22.16
CA GLU A 542 -2.44 -8.90 20.72
C GLU A 542 -3.60 -7.97 20.36
N ALA A 543 -4.78 -8.19 20.94
CA ALA A 543 -5.95 -7.31 20.76
C ALA A 543 -5.68 -5.88 21.26
N ALA A 544 -5.00 -5.72 22.40
CA ALA A 544 -4.65 -4.41 22.93
C ALA A 544 -3.64 -3.66 22.03
N LEU A 545 -2.70 -4.38 21.41
CA LEU A 545 -1.77 -3.79 20.44
C LEU A 545 -2.51 -3.36 19.15
N ILE A 546 -3.46 -4.17 18.67
CA ILE A 546 -4.28 -3.83 17.49
C ILE A 546 -5.13 -2.59 17.75
N ASP A 547 -5.82 -2.51 18.90
CA ASP A 547 -6.59 -1.32 19.31
C ASP A 547 -5.67 -0.08 19.42
N LEU A 548 -4.49 -0.23 20.00
CA LEU A 548 -3.51 0.85 20.09
C LEU A 548 -3.08 1.36 18.69
N MET A 549 -2.68 0.45 17.79
CA MET A 549 -2.23 0.81 16.44
C MET A 549 -3.33 1.49 15.62
N THR A 550 -4.56 0.98 15.70
CA THR A 550 -5.70 1.55 14.95
C THR A 550 -6.10 2.92 15.48
N ARG A 551 -6.06 3.16 16.80
CA ARG A 551 -6.25 4.52 17.39
C ARG A 551 -5.14 5.49 17.01
N VAL A 552 -3.89 5.04 17.02
CA VAL A 552 -2.73 5.84 16.60
C VAL A 552 -2.86 6.25 15.11
N ALA A 553 -3.24 5.30 14.25
CA ALA A 553 -3.54 5.56 12.86
C ALA A 553 -4.67 6.58 12.68
N ALA A 554 -5.80 6.37 13.35
CA ALA A 554 -6.96 7.24 13.28
C ALA A 554 -6.67 8.68 13.75
N LEU A 555 -5.89 8.83 14.82
CA LEU A 555 -5.47 10.15 15.32
C LEU A 555 -4.57 10.88 14.32
N ALA A 556 -3.60 10.17 13.73
CA ALA A 556 -2.72 10.76 12.73
C ALA A 556 -3.48 11.20 11.47
N GLU A 557 -4.51 10.45 11.06
CA GLU A 557 -5.39 10.85 9.95
C GLU A 557 -6.28 12.05 10.31
N ALA A 558 -6.78 12.11 11.55
CA ALA A 558 -7.65 13.20 12.01
C ALA A 558 -6.92 14.51 12.30
N LEU A 559 -5.60 14.45 12.53
CA LEU A 559 -4.68 15.57 12.82
C LEU A 559 -3.49 15.56 11.84
N PRO A 560 -3.69 16.00 10.58
CA PRO A 560 -2.65 15.94 9.54
C PRO A 560 -1.41 16.79 9.86
N GLU A 561 -1.47 17.68 10.86
CA GLU A 561 -0.35 18.44 11.41
C GLU A 561 0.69 17.57 12.11
N ILE A 562 0.31 16.37 12.57
CA ILE A 562 1.23 15.39 13.13
C ILE A 562 2.13 14.88 12.00
N SER A 563 3.40 15.30 12.01
CA SER A 563 4.41 14.78 11.08
C SER A 563 5.13 13.55 11.64
N MET A 564 5.14 13.42 12.96
CA MET A 564 5.58 12.21 13.66
C MET A 564 4.83 12.03 14.99
N LEU A 565 4.34 10.82 15.24
CA LEU A 565 3.86 10.34 16.52
C LEU A 565 4.61 9.06 16.87
N ARG A 566 5.40 9.08 17.93
CA ARG A 566 6.21 7.93 18.37
C ARG A 566 5.81 7.53 19.79
N LEU A 567 5.39 6.28 19.93
CA LEU A 567 5.18 5.58 21.19
C LEU A 567 6.31 4.58 21.36
N ASN A 568 7.30 4.88 22.21
CA ASN A 568 8.45 3.97 22.40
C ASN A 568 9.15 4.15 23.76
N PRO A 569 9.11 3.17 24.69
CA PRO A 569 8.46 1.87 24.51
C PRO A 569 6.97 1.88 24.89
N VAL A 570 6.25 0.92 24.31
CA VAL A 570 4.95 0.44 24.75
C VAL A 570 5.17 -0.95 25.36
N MET A 571 4.78 -1.12 26.63
CA MET A 571 4.86 -2.41 27.32
C MET A 571 3.56 -3.19 27.09
N LEU A 572 3.65 -4.36 26.46
CA LEU A 572 2.52 -5.25 26.28
C LEU A 572 2.50 -6.32 27.35
N THR A 573 1.35 -6.48 27.99
CA THR A 573 1.08 -7.55 28.97
C THR A 573 -0.30 -8.15 28.71
N SER A 574 -0.65 -9.21 29.42
CA SER A 574 -2.02 -9.76 29.40
C SER A 574 -3.08 -8.78 29.92
N ARG A 575 -2.69 -7.69 30.59
CA ARG A 575 -3.59 -6.62 31.05
C ARG A 575 -3.80 -5.51 30.02
N GLY A 576 -2.98 -5.45 28.97
CA GLY A 576 -3.09 -4.48 27.89
C GLY A 576 -1.76 -3.84 27.49
N ALA A 577 -1.87 -2.70 26.79
CA ALA A 577 -0.74 -1.92 26.29
C ALA A 577 -0.51 -0.66 27.14
N ALA A 578 0.68 -0.56 27.75
CA ALA A 578 1.07 0.58 28.57
C ALA A 578 2.09 1.46 27.82
N ILE A 579 1.67 2.67 27.42
CA ILE A 579 2.54 3.64 26.76
C ILE A 579 3.43 4.30 27.82
N THR A 580 4.75 4.18 27.69
CA THR A 580 5.70 4.69 28.69
C THR A 580 6.47 5.93 28.24
N ASP A 581 6.51 6.20 26.95
CA ASP A 581 7.14 7.39 26.39
C ASP A 581 6.46 7.79 25.09
N VAL A 582 6.33 9.11 24.91
CA VAL A 582 5.61 9.72 23.80
C VAL A 582 6.47 10.82 23.22
N ARG A 583 6.49 10.89 21.89
CA ARG A 583 7.01 12.04 21.16
C ARG A 583 6.06 12.41 20.04
N VAL A 584 5.64 13.67 20.04
CA VAL A 584 4.84 14.28 18.97
C VAL A 584 5.66 15.40 18.32
N THR A 585 5.74 15.37 17.01
CA THR A 585 6.31 16.44 16.20
C THR A 585 5.20 16.96 15.28
N LEU A 586 5.03 18.27 15.28
CA LEU A 586 4.06 18.94 14.44
C LEU A 586 4.75 19.69 13.29
N ARG A 587 4.07 19.75 12.15
CA ARG A 587 4.41 20.60 11.02
C ARG A 587 3.13 21.29 10.54
N PRO A 588 3.16 22.60 10.20
CA PRO A 588 2.02 23.23 9.55
C PRO A 588 1.63 22.48 8.28
N VAL A 589 0.35 22.17 8.13
CA VAL A 589 -0.16 21.57 6.90
C VAL A 589 -0.45 22.69 5.92
N VAL A 590 0.19 22.63 4.75
CA VAL A 590 -0.31 23.37 3.60
C VAL A 590 -1.57 22.65 3.17
N VAL A 591 -2.73 23.14 3.63
CA VAL A 591 -4.01 22.56 3.22
C VAL A 591 -4.14 22.81 1.74
N ASP A 592 -4.03 21.73 0.98
CA ASP A 592 -4.37 21.73 -0.41
C ASP A 592 -5.83 22.19 -0.54
N PRO A 593 -6.11 23.35 -1.16
CA PRO A 593 -7.47 23.88 -1.25
C PRO A 593 -8.37 23.02 -2.15
N ARG A 594 -7.83 21.93 -2.75
CA ARG A 594 -8.59 20.96 -3.53
C ARG A 594 -9.47 20.08 -2.61
N PRO A 595 -10.81 20.07 -2.76
CA PRO A 595 -11.65 19.12 -2.04
C PRO A 595 -11.23 17.67 -2.34
N PRO A 596 -11.32 16.77 -1.35
CA PRO A 596 -10.86 15.38 -1.47
C PRO A 596 -11.60 14.59 -2.56
N VAL A 597 -12.84 15.00 -2.88
CA VAL A 597 -13.68 14.40 -3.92
C VAL A 597 -14.03 15.46 -4.96
N ARG A 598 -13.68 15.20 -6.23
CA ARG A 598 -14.14 15.99 -7.38
C ARG A 598 -14.64 15.02 -8.43
N ARG A 599 -15.89 15.16 -8.87
CA ARG A 599 -16.42 14.37 -9.98
C ARG A 599 -15.71 14.82 -11.28
N LEU A 600 -15.37 13.85 -12.12
CA LEU A 600 -14.99 14.07 -13.52
C LEU A 600 -16.24 14.24 -14.37
#